data_AF-A0A2U1MQR2-F1
#
_entry.id   AF-A0A2U1MQR2-F1
#
_cell.length_a   1.000
_cell.length_b   1.000
_cell.length_c   1.000
_cell.angle_alpha   90.00
_cell.angle_beta   90.00
_cell.angle_gamma   90.00
#
_symmetry.space_group_name_H-M   'P 1'
#
loop_
_entity.id
_entity.type
_entity.pdbx_description
1 polymer ?
#
loop_
_entity_poly.entity_id
_entity_poly.type
_entity_poly.pdbx_seq_one_letter_code
_entity_poly.pdbx_strand_id
1 'polypeptide(L)'
;MLFARHLKLYGYKKHGIRKVKPRIPSLKWRTKNNFIDCGVFIMLHMDNYTGEATGKRDCGMVAESKEQSDQLRVLRFKFATKILLYEVNVHAGRMYELALEFDKLPPREKLSIIFSAVRNRDASECSYVFKKSLC
;
A
#
# COMPACT_ATOMS: atom_id res chain seq x y z
N MET A 1 5.38 -17.39 -17.83
CA MET A 1 5.16 -16.86 -16.47
C MET A 1 5.61 -17.88 -15.44
N LEU A 2 6.50 -17.50 -14.52
CA LEU A 2 7.01 -18.34 -13.43
C LEU A 2 5.86 -18.90 -12.54
N PHE A 3 4.83 -18.09 -12.31
CA PHE A 3 3.65 -18.48 -11.53
C PHE A 3 2.89 -19.68 -12.12
N ALA A 4 2.67 -19.72 -13.45
CA ALA A 4 2.00 -20.85 -14.10
C ALA A 4 2.80 -22.16 -13.98
N ARG A 5 4.14 -22.06 -13.96
CA ARG A 5 5.04 -23.21 -13.76
C ARG A 5 4.96 -23.70 -12.32
N HIS A 6 4.93 -22.80 -11.34
CA HIS A 6 4.70 -23.12 -9.94
C HIS A 6 3.37 -23.87 -9.75
N LEU A 7 2.26 -23.38 -10.30
CA LEU A 7 0.97 -24.07 -10.23
C LEU A 7 1.01 -25.48 -10.82
N LYS A 8 1.74 -25.69 -11.93
CA LYS A 8 1.91 -27.02 -12.54
C LYS A 8 2.72 -27.96 -11.64
N LEU A 9 3.81 -27.47 -11.03
CA LEU A 9 4.67 -28.26 -10.15
C LEU A 9 3.92 -28.81 -8.93
N TYR A 10 2.98 -28.02 -8.38
CA TYR A 10 2.18 -28.40 -7.22
C TYR A 10 0.82 -29.05 -7.60
N GLY A 11 0.63 -29.48 -8.84
CA GLY A 11 -0.57 -30.24 -9.25
C GLY A 11 -1.87 -29.42 -9.34
N TYR A 12 -1.80 -28.08 -9.32
CA TYR A 12 -3.00 -27.26 -9.44
C TYR A 12 -3.59 -27.32 -10.87
N LYS A 13 -4.87 -27.66 -10.97
CA LYS A 13 -5.64 -27.74 -12.23
C LYS A 13 -5.65 -26.43 -13.04
N LYS A 14 -5.35 -25.28 -12.42
CA LYS A 14 -5.34 -23.93 -13.02
C LYS A 14 -4.06 -23.57 -13.82
N HIS A 15 -3.20 -24.53 -14.16
CA HIS A 15 -2.02 -24.30 -15.02
C HIS A 15 -2.35 -23.73 -16.42
N GLY A 16 -3.63 -23.80 -16.84
CA GLY A 16 -4.17 -23.13 -18.03
C GLY A 16 -4.04 -21.60 -18.02
N ILE A 17 -3.72 -20.98 -16.87
CA ILE A 17 -3.45 -19.53 -16.77
C ILE A 17 -2.34 -19.06 -17.72
N ARG A 18 -1.43 -19.96 -18.14
CA ARG A 18 -0.39 -19.66 -19.13
C ARG A 18 -0.97 -19.19 -20.48
N LYS A 19 -2.18 -19.64 -20.83
CA LYS A 19 -2.88 -19.31 -22.07
C LYS A 19 -3.80 -18.10 -21.93
N VAL A 20 -4.05 -17.62 -20.71
CA VAL A 20 -4.92 -16.47 -20.47
C VAL A 20 -4.19 -15.21 -20.93
N LYS A 21 -4.80 -14.47 -21.86
CA LYS A 21 -4.34 -13.12 -22.18
C LYS A 21 -4.67 -12.22 -20.98
N PRO A 22 -3.68 -11.60 -20.31
CA PRO A 22 -3.94 -10.69 -19.23
C PRO A 22 -4.76 -9.51 -19.76
N ARG A 23 -5.89 -9.22 -19.10
CA ARG A 23 -6.71 -8.05 -19.39
C ARG A 23 -6.46 -7.03 -18.30
N ILE A 24 -6.02 -5.84 -18.68
CA ILE A 24 -5.94 -4.71 -17.75
C ILE A 24 -7.37 -4.18 -17.57
N PRO A 25 -7.93 -4.25 -16.35
CA PRO A 25 -9.28 -3.75 -16.14
C PRO A 25 -9.36 -2.22 -16.32
N SER A 26 -10.34 -1.82 -17.13
CA SER A 26 -11.41 -0.83 -16.89
C SER A 26 -11.51 0.01 -15.60
N LEU A 27 -10.46 0.29 -14.81
CA LEU A 27 -10.65 0.89 -13.49
C LEU A 27 -10.85 2.42 -13.59
N LYS A 28 -11.87 2.94 -12.91
CA LYS A 28 -12.21 4.39 -12.85
C LYS A 28 -11.15 5.23 -12.14
N TRP A 29 -10.41 4.61 -11.22
CA TRP A 29 -9.44 5.24 -10.34
C TRP A 29 -7.99 5.10 -10.84
N ARG A 30 -7.79 4.78 -12.12
CA ARG A 30 -6.44 4.71 -12.71
C ARG A 30 -5.76 6.07 -12.65
N THR A 31 -4.44 6.01 -12.45
CA THR A 31 -3.55 7.17 -12.40
C THR A 31 -2.60 7.16 -13.58
N LYS A 32 -2.19 8.36 -14.00
CA LYS A 32 -1.13 8.59 -14.98
C LYS A 32 0.12 9.16 -14.31
N ASN A 33 -0.05 9.98 -13.28
CA ASN A 33 1.03 10.75 -12.67
C ASN A 33 1.45 10.21 -11.29
N ASN A 34 0.59 9.41 -10.65
CA ASN A 34 0.92 8.78 -9.38
C ASN A 34 1.63 7.42 -9.57
N PHE A 35 2.93 7.40 -9.32
CA PHE A 35 3.79 6.20 -9.34
C PHE A 35 4.22 5.72 -7.94
N ILE A 36 3.87 6.43 -6.88
CA ILE A 36 4.30 6.13 -5.50
C ILE A 36 3.29 5.27 -4.73
N ASP A 37 2.01 5.26 -5.15
CA ASP A 37 0.92 4.58 -4.43
C ASP A 37 0.51 3.22 -5.02
N CYS A 38 1.32 2.64 -5.89
CA CYS A 38 0.99 1.36 -6.52
C CYS A 38 0.65 0.27 -5.49
N GLY A 39 1.37 0.23 -4.36
CA GLY A 39 1.08 -0.68 -3.25
C GLY A 39 -0.26 -0.43 -2.57
N VAL A 40 -0.64 0.85 -2.38
CA VAL A 40 -1.93 1.23 -1.78
C VAL A 40 -3.09 0.80 -2.68
N PHE A 41 -2.96 1.02 -4.00
CA PHE A 41 -3.96 0.56 -4.97
C PHE A 41 -4.11 -0.96 -4.98
N ILE A 42 -3.02 -1.71 -4.90
CA ILE A 42 -3.06 -3.18 -4.83
C ILE A 42 -3.72 -3.63 -3.53
N MET A 43 -3.33 -3.07 -2.38
CA MET A 43 -3.94 -3.42 -1.09
C MET A 43 -5.44 -3.14 -1.09
N LEU A 44 -5.87 -1.97 -1.56
CA LEU A 44 -7.29 -1.64 -1.68
C LEU A 44 -8.02 -2.61 -2.62
N HIS A 45 -7.42 -2.93 -3.76
CA HIS A 45 -8.02 -3.86 -4.71
C HIS A 45 -8.24 -5.24 -4.10
N MET A 46 -7.25 -5.75 -3.36
CA MET A 46 -7.30 -7.05 -2.72
C MET A 46 -8.26 -7.06 -1.51
N ASP A 47 -8.32 -5.99 -0.72
CA ASP A 47 -9.24 -5.85 0.44
C ASP A 47 -10.71 -5.87 -0.01
N ASN A 48 -11.01 -5.44 -1.24
CA ASN A 48 -12.36 -5.40 -1.83
C ASN A 48 -12.58 -6.49 -2.90
N TYR A 49 -11.66 -7.45 -3.03
CA TYR A 49 -11.75 -8.47 -4.08
C TYR A 49 -12.78 -9.55 -3.71
N THR A 50 -13.95 -9.52 -4.35
CA THR A 50 -15.02 -10.53 -4.15
C THR A 50 -15.00 -11.67 -5.17
N GLY A 51 -14.01 -11.71 -6.08
CA GLY A 51 -13.98 -12.68 -7.17
C GLY A 51 -14.89 -12.36 -8.36
N GLU A 52 -15.71 -11.30 -8.29
CA GLU A 52 -16.64 -10.89 -9.35
C GLU A 52 -15.98 -10.35 -10.62
N ALA A 53 -16.70 -10.30 -11.75
CA ALA A 53 -16.17 -9.72 -12.98
C ALA A 53 -15.78 -8.22 -12.80
N THR A 54 -14.70 -7.81 -13.48
CA THR A 54 -14.03 -6.50 -13.31
C THR A 54 -14.90 -5.25 -13.53
N GLY A 55 -16.09 -5.38 -14.12
CA GLY A 55 -16.97 -4.25 -14.46
C GLY A 55 -17.88 -3.75 -13.33
N LYS A 56 -18.03 -4.49 -12.22
CA LYS A 56 -18.89 -4.11 -11.09
C LYS A 56 -18.12 -3.66 -9.84
N ARG A 57 -16.78 -3.63 -9.90
CA ARG A 57 -15.93 -3.44 -8.73
C ARG A 57 -15.76 -1.96 -8.43
N ASP A 58 -16.60 -1.45 -7.54
CA ASP A 58 -16.38 -0.15 -6.92
C ASP A 58 -15.58 -0.32 -5.62
N CYS A 59 -14.43 0.35 -5.54
CA CYS A 59 -13.61 0.38 -4.32
C CYS A 59 -13.70 1.73 -3.59
N GLY A 60 -14.69 2.57 -3.94
CA GLY A 60 -14.90 3.89 -3.34
C GLY A 60 -13.90 4.97 -3.78
N MET A 61 -12.98 4.65 -4.70
CA MET A 61 -11.97 5.59 -5.18
C MET A 61 -12.47 6.43 -6.35
N VAL A 62 -12.20 7.73 -6.29
CA VAL A 62 -12.47 8.65 -7.41
C VAL A 62 -11.35 8.59 -8.46
N ALA A 63 -11.58 9.21 -9.63
CA ALA A 63 -10.55 9.34 -10.66
C ALA A 63 -9.37 10.21 -10.17
N GLU A 64 -8.21 10.13 -10.83
CA GLU A 64 -7.00 10.87 -10.44
C GLU A 64 -7.28 12.38 -10.29
N SER A 65 -7.23 12.85 -9.04
CA SER A 65 -7.59 14.20 -8.65
C SER A 65 -6.99 14.55 -7.28
N LYS A 66 -7.20 15.78 -6.82
CA LYS A 66 -6.84 16.19 -5.45
C LYS A 66 -7.59 15.36 -4.41
N GLU A 67 -8.88 15.11 -4.64
CA GLU A 67 -9.70 14.26 -3.77
C GLU A 67 -9.15 12.84 -3.70
N GLN A 68 -8.74 12.26 -4.84
CA GLN A 68 -8.09 10.95 -4.84
C GLN A 68 -6.79 10.96 -4.00
N SER A 69 -6.02 12.05 -4.07
CA SER A 69 -4.79 12.21 -3.28
C SER A 69 -5.07 12.22 -1.77
N ASP A 70 -6.18 12.81 -1.36
CA ASP A 70 -6.60 12.83 0.04
C ASP A 70 -7.16 11.46 0.48
N GLN A 71 -7.92 10.76 -0.39
CA GLN A 71 -8.31 9.36 -0.17
C GLN A 71 -7.08 8.45 0.01
N LEU A 72 -6.06 8.61 -0.85
CA LEU A 72 -4.80 7.86 -0.75
C LEU A 72 -4.05 8.16 0.55
N ARG A 73 -4.04 9.42 1.03
CA ARG A 73 -3.46 9.75 2.33
C ARG A 73 -4.12 8.96 3.46
N VAL A 74 -5.45 8.93 3.50
CA VAL A 74 -6.21 8.16 4.51
C VAL A 74 -5.94 6.66 4.38
N LEU A 75 -5.92 6.12 3.16
CA LEU A 75 -5.64 4.70 2.92
C LEU A 75 -4.23 4.29 3.34
N ARG A 76 -3.21 5.14 3.11
CA ARG A 76 -1.85 4.89 3.61
C ARG A 76 -1.84 4.72 5.13
N PHE A 77 -2.50 5.60 5.87
CA PHE A 77 -2.61 5.47 7.31
C PHE A 77 -3.36 4.20 7.71
N LYS A 78 -4.52 3.93 7.10
CA LYS A 78 -5.31 2.73 7.38
C LYS A 78 -4.52 1.45 7.17
N PHE A 79 -3.82 1.31 6.05
CA PHE A 79 -3.04 0.12 5.75
C PHE A 79 -1.77 0.03 6.60
N ALA A 80 -1.07 1.15 6.85
CA ALA A 80 0.08 1.16 7.74
C ALA A 80 -0.33 0.70 9.16
N THR A 81 -1.41 1.23 9.72
CA THR A 81 -1.93 0.81 11.02
C THR A 81 -2.33 -0.67 11.01
N LYS A 82 -3.05 -1.14 9.98
CA LYS A 82 -3.38 -2.57 9.83
C LYS A 82 -2.11 -3.43 9.87
N ILE A 83 -1.08 -3.09 9.09
CA ILE A 83 0.17 -3.86 9.02
C ILE A 83 0.92 -3.84 10.36
N LEU A 84 1.05 -2.66 10.97
CA LEU A 84 1.80 -2.49 12.21
C LEU A 84 1.16 -3.27 13.37
N LEU A 85 -0.16 -3.33 13.42
CA LEU A 85 -0.91 -3.98 14.49
C LEU A 85 -1.41 -5.37 14.13
N TYR A 86 -1.04 -5.91 12.96
CA TYR A 86 -1.50 -7.23 12.53
C TYR A 86 -0.88 -8.33 13.39
N GLU A 87 -1.65 -9.38 13.69
CA GLU A 87 -1.23 -10.48 14.57
C GLU A 87 0.04 -11.22 14.11
N VAL A 88 0.30 -11.27 12.80
CA VAL A 88 1.52 -11.90 12.25
C VAL A 88 2.75 -11.01 12.42
N ASN A 89 2.60 -9.70 12.65
CA ASN A 89 3.73 -8.85 12.97
C ASN A 89 4.19 -9.13 14.40
N VAL A 90 5.36 -9.77 14.54
CA VAL A 90 5.98 -10.10 15.83
C VAL A 90 6.22 -8.87 16.73
N HIS A 91 6.19 -7.67 16.15
CA HIS A 91 6.33 -6.40 16.87
C HIS A 91 5.00 -5.70 17.16
N ALA A 92 3.84 -6.28 16.81
CA ALA A 92 2.54 -5.64 16.96
C ALA A 92 2.26 -5.16 18.40
N GLY A 93 2.55 -6.00 19.40
CA GLY A 93 2.40 -5.63 20.81
C GLY A 93 3.24 -4.41 21.19
N ARG A 94 4.52 -4.42 20.82
CA ARG A 94 5.42 -3.28 21.07
C ARG A 94 4.97 -2.01 20.33
N MET A 95 4.50 -2.13 19.09
CA MET A 95 3.98 -0.97 18.34
C MET A 95 2.74 -0.38 19.00
N TYR A 96 1.88 -1.23 19.56
CA TYR A 96 0.70 -0.79 20.31
C TYR A 96 1.08 -0.07 21.60
N GLU A 97 2.01 -0.62 22.38
CA GLU A 97 2.54 0.00 23.61
C GLU A 97 3.15 1.39 23.32
N LEU A 98 4.00 1.49 22.30
CA LEU A 98 4.59 2.76 21.87
C LEU A 98 3.54 3.78 21.45
N ALA A 99 2.45 3.34 20.80
CA ALA A 99 1.35 4.23 20.44
C ALA A 99 0.63 4.78 21.68
N LEU A 100 0.41 3.94 22.71
CA LEU A 100 -0.18 4.37 23.98
C LEU A 100 0.74 5.32 24.75
N GLU A 101 2.05 5.07 24.76
CA GLU A 101 3.03 5.96 25.36
C GLU A 101 3.06 7.31 24.64
N PHE A 102 3.10 7.29 23.31
CA PHE A 102 3.05 8.50 22.50
C PHE A 102 1.78 9.31 22.78
N ASP A 103 0.63 8.65 22.95
CA ASP A 103 -0.63 9.34 23.20
C ASP A 103 -0.68 10.08 24.54
N LYS A 104 0.09 9.63 25.54
CA LYS A 104 0.21 10.30 26.85
C LYS A 104 1.02 11.60 26.78
N LEU A 105 1.80 11.82 25.73
CA LEU A 105 2.67 12.99 25.61
C LEU A 105 1.88 14.28 25.39
N PRO A 106 2.36 15.43 25.91
CA PRO A 106 1.74 16.72 25.63
C PRO A 106 1.86 17.07 24.14
N PRO A 107 0.94 17.88 23.58
CA PRO A 107 0.92 18.21 22.15
C PRO A 107 2.26 18.73 21.60
N ARG A 108 2.99 19.53 22.39
CA ARG A 108 4.29 20.09 22.00
C ARG A 108 5.34 19.00 21.75
N GLU A 109 5.37 17.98 22.58
CA GLU A 109 6.32 16.86 22.46
C GLU A 109 5.92 15.94 21.30
N LYS A 110 4.62 15.63 21.16
CA LYS A 110 4.09 14.90 20.00
C LYS A 110 4.52 15.56 18.69
N LEU A 111 4.34 16.88 18.59
CA LEU A 111 4.73 17.66 17.42
C LEU A 111 6.24 17.62 17.18
N SER A 112 7.06 17.79 18.23
CA SER A 112 8.52 17.71 18.13
C SER A 112 8.98 16.38 17.53
N ILE A 113 8.45 15.28 18.03
CA ILE A 113 8.75 13.93 17.53
C ILE A 113 8.34 13.81 16.06
N ILE A 114 7.11 14.22 15.71
CA ILE A 114 6.62 14.17 14.33
C ILE A 114 7.51 15.00 13.40
N PHE A 115 7.86 16.24 13.76
CA PHE A 115 8.73 17.10 12.96
C PHE A 115 10.13 16.50 12.78
N SER A 116 10.69 15.88 13.82
CA SER A 116 11.98 15.20 13.72
C SER A 116 11.92 14.01 12.74
N ALA A 117 10.84 13.22 12.81
CA ALA A 117 10.64 12.07 11.93
C ALA A 117 10.45 12.48 10.47
N VAL A 118 9.66 13.54 10.20
CA VAL A 118 9.47 14.08 8.84
C VAL A 118 10.79 14.55 8.25
N ARG A 119 11.58 15.36 8.99
CA ARG A 119 12.89 15.83 8.51
C ARG A 119 13.84 14.69 8.19
N ASN A 120 13.91 13.68 9.06
CA ASN A 120 14.78 12.52 8.86
C ASN A 120 14.36 11.68 7.63
N ARG A 121 13.06 11.56 7.36
CA ARG A 121 12.55 10.91 6.16
C ARG A 121 12.99 11.66 4.91
N ASP A 122 12.80 12.98 4.87
CA ASP A 122 13.11 13.78 3.69
C ASP A 122 14.62 13.75 3.38
N ALA A 123 15.48 13.74 4.41
CA ALA A 123 16.92 13.53 4.25
C ALA A 123 17.29 12.15 3.66
N SER A 124 16.56 11.11 4.08
CA SER A 124 16.75 9.74 3.59
C SER A 124 16.30 9.60 2.14
N GLU A 125 15.13 10.16 1.79
CA GLU A 125 14.64 10.18 0.41
C GLU A 125 15.57 10.95 -0.53
N CYS A 126 16.09 12.10 -0.08
CA CYS A 126 17.09 12.86 -0.81
C CYS A 126 18.32 11.99 -1.10
N SER A 127 18.82 11.27 -0.09
CA SER A 127 19.95 10.33 -0.23
C SER A 127 19.68 9.18 -1.21
N TYR A 128 18.46 8.63 -1.22
CA TYR A 128 18.05 7.58 -2.18
C TYR A 128 17.93 8.11 -3.61
N VAL A 129 17.41 9.32 -3.80
CA VAL A 129 17.34 9.98 -5.11
C VAL A 129 18.73 10.27 -5.64
N PHE A 130 19.63 10.82 -4.82
CA PHE A 130 21.02 11.06 -5.21
C PHE A 130 21.75 9.77 -5.63
N LYS A 131 21.54 8.66 -4.90
CA LYS A 131 22.10 7.35 -5.29
C LYS A 131 21.55 6.82 -6.61
N LYS A 132 20.27 7.08 -6.93
CA LYS A 132 19.67 6.67 -8.21
C LYS A 132 20.11 7.52 -9.40
N SER A 133 20.47 8.79 -9.19
CA SER A 133 20.96 9.67 -10.27
C SER A 133 22.44 9.46 -10.62
N LEU A 134 23.17 8.69 -9.81
CA LEU A 134 24.59 8.35 -9.97
C LEU A 134 24.81 6.92 -10.49
N CYS A 135 23.75 6.21 -10.87
CA CYS A 135 23.79 4.85 -11.46
C CYS A 135 23.04 4.83 -12.79
#